data_AF-A0A2U0RYX0-F1
#
_entry.id   AF-A0A2U0RYX0-F1
#
_cell.length_a   1.000
_cell.length_b   1.000
_cell.length_c   1.000
_cell.angle_alpha   90.00
_cell.angle_beta   90.00
_cell.angle_gamma   90.00
#
_symmetry.space_group_name_H-M   'P 1'
#
loop_
_entity.id
_entity.type
_entity.pdbx_description
1 polymer ?
#
loop_
_entity_poly.entity_id
_entity_poly.type
_entity_poly.pdbx_seq_one_letter_code
_entity_poly.pdbx_strand_id
1 'polypeptide(L)'
;MLRAGIQNTIAVEGAKVPQSIIKICNEREATAFLDGDRGGDLILKELKQVTTLKYVARAPRGKEVEDLTFKEIEKALKTRVPIENVAVPKQKPVTKPAPAPVKKKERRKKLVPKQIVEVSKELGGTLEAVLLDKEMKQVERLPVRELAEKLKKLTDIDTVVFDGVITQRLVDIAAERNVNYLVAARVSAAMKQPLKLKLMTFEEIQS
;
A
#
# COMPACT_ATOMS: atom_id res chain seq x y z
N MET A 1 3.22 -15.19 -25.46
CA MET A 1 2.59 -15.64 -24.20
C MET A 1 1.91 -17.01 -24.30
N LEU A 2 1.00 -17.25 -25.26
CA LEU A 2 0.36 -18.56 -25.45
C LEU A 2 1.38 -19.69 -25.73
N ARG A 3 2.43 -19.38 -26.51
CA ARG A 3 3.58 -20.27 -26.74
C ARG A 3 4.33 -20.68 -25.46
N ALA A 4 4.16 -19.90 -24.39
CA ALA A 4 4.72 -20.18 -23.07
C ALA A 4 3.72 -20.87 -22.12
N GLY A 5 2.61 -21.43 -22.64
CA GLY A 5 1.62 -22.16 -21.86
C GLY A 5 0.71 -21.27 -21.00
N ILE A 6 0.80 -19.94 -21.15
CA ILE A 6 -0.03 -19.00 -20.39
C ILE A 6 -1.29 -18.72 -21.19
N GLN A 7 -2.40 -19.34 -20.81
CA GLN A 7 -3.69 -19.23 -21.49
C GLN A 7 -4.47 -17.96 -21.12
N ASN A 8 -4.23 -17.43 -19.91
CA ASN A 8 -4.94 -16.26 -19.38
C ASN A 8 -4.22 -14.95 -19.77
N THR A 9 -4.07 -14.72 -21.06
CA THR A 9 -3.43 -13.50 -21.59
C THR A 9 -4.39 -12.68 -22.42
N ILE A 10 -4.36 -11.37 -22.21
CA ILE A 10 -5.16 -10.39 -22.94
C ILE A 10 -4.17 -9.42 -23.59
N ALA A 11 -4.26 -9.27 -24.90
CA ALA A 11 -3.48 -8.28 -25.62
C ALA A 11 -4.13 -6.89 -25.46
N VAL A 12 -3.32 -5.88 -25.15
CA VAL A 12 -3.73 -4.48 -25.21
C VAL A 12 -3.16 -3.94 -26.50
N GLU A 13 -4.01 -3.78 -27.52
CA GLU A 13 -3.60 -3.30 -28.84
C GLU A 13 -3.39 -1.78 -28.79
N GLY A 14 -2.16 -1.37 -28.48
CA GLY A 14 -1.76 0.03 -28.41
C GLY A 14 -2.01 0.70 -27.05
N ALA A 15 -1.99 2.03 -27.03
CA ALA A 15 -2.07 2.81 -25.79
C ALA A 15 -3.49 2.85 -25.21
N LYS A 16 -4.54 2.84 -26.04
CA LYS A 16 -5.92 3.03 -25.58
C LYS A 16 -6.48 1.75 -24.98
N VAL A 17 -6.60 1.71 -23.65
CA VAL A 17 -7.10 0.54 -22.91
C VAL A 17 -8.63 0.46 -23.00
N PRO A 18 -9.23 -0.62 -23.53
CA PRO A 18 -10.68 -0.79 -23.59
C PRO A 18 -11.30 -1.04 -22.21
N GLN A 19 -12.56 -0.61 -22.01
CA GLN A 19 -13.27 -0.71 -20.73
C GLN A 19 -13.40 -2.15 -20.20
N SER A 20 -13.49 -3.14 -21.08
CA SER A 20 -13.53 -4.55 -20.70
C SER A 20 -12.27 -4.97 -19.93
N ILE A 21 -11.10 -4.47 -20.30
CA ILE A 21 -9.83 -4.77 -19.61
C ILE A 21 -9.80 -4.09 -18.24
N ILE A 22 -10.27 -2.85 -18.16
CA ILE A 22 -10.38 -2.11 -16.90
C ILE A 22 -11.23 -2.89 -15.89
N LYS A 23 -12.39 -3.39 -16.31
CA LYS A 23 -13.28 -4.18 -15.47
C LYS A 23 -12.61 -5.46 -14.96
N ILE A 24 -11.93 -6.19 -15.86
CA ILE A 24 -11.21 -7.42 -15.50
C ILE A 24 -10.09 -7.14 -14.49
N CYS A 25 -9.35 -6.05 -14.66
CA CYS A 25 -8.28 -5.66 -13.74
C CYS A 25 -8.79 -5.25 -12.35
N ASN A 26 -10.05 -4.80 -12.23
CA ASN A 26 -10.66 -4.46 -10.95
C ASN A 26 -11.22 -5.70 -10.23
N GLU A 27 -11.71 -6.69 -10.97
CA GLU A 27 -12.31 -7.91 -10.42
C GLU A 27 -11.29 -9.03 -10.14
N ARG A 28 -10.15 -9.04 -10.84
CA ARG A 28 -9.14 -10.11 -10.77
C ARG A 28 -7.72 -9.56 -10.65
N GLU A 29 -6.85 -10.36 -10.02
CA GLU A 29 -5.42 -10.04 -9.95
C GLU A 29 -4.78 -10.10 -11.34
N ALA A 30 -4.38 -8.94 -11.87
CA ALA A 30 -3.77 -8.80 -13.18
C ALA A 30 -2.28 -8.38 -13.08
N THR A 31 -1.46 -8.92 -13.99
CA THR A 31 -0.05 -8.56 -14.18
C THR A 31 0.09 -7.98 -15.59
N ALA A 32 0.54 -6.73 -15.71
CA ALA A 32 0.89 -6.16 -17.01
C ALA A 32 2.28 -6.64 -17.43
N PHE A 33 2.43 -7.19 -18.63
CA PHE A 33 3.74 -7.57 -19.16
C PHE A 33 4.04 -6.71 -20.39
N LEU A 34 5.10 -5.91 -20.29
CA LEU A 34 5.37 -4.82 -21.23
C LEU A 34 6.79 -4.90 -21.80
N ASP A 35 6.96 -4.34 -22.99
CA ASP A 35 8.21 -4.33 -23.74
C ASP A 35 9.32 -3.53 -23.05
N GLY A 36 10.58 -3.90 -23.31
CA GLY A 36 11.76 -3.28 -22.72
C GLY A 36 12.16 -1.95 -23.35
N ASP A 37 11.22 -1.28 -24.02
CA ASP A 37 11.42 -0.12 -24.86
C ASP A 37 10.60 1.09 -24.36
N ARG A 38 10.59 2.17 -25.14
CA ARG A 38 9.85 3.40 -24.79
C ARG A 38 8.35 3.24 -25.02
N GLY A 39 7.91 2.40 -25.95
CA GLY A 39 6.50 2.07 -26.17
C GLY A 39 5.88 1.41 -24.94
N GLY A 40 6.55 0.42 -24.37
CA GLY A 40 6.14 -0.25 -23.14
C GLY A 40 6.02 0.70 -21.93
N ASP A 41 6.86 1.73 -21.85
CA ASP A 41 6.75 2.77 -20.81
C ASP A 41 5.48 3.62 -20.93
N LEU A 42 5.09 3.95 -22.16
CA LEU A 42 3.89 4.77 -22.42
C LEU A 42 2.63 3.98 -22.09
N ILE A 43 2.58 2.72 -22.52
CA ILE A 43 1.46 1.81 -22.22
C ILE A 43 1.35 1.60 -20.71
N LEU A 44 2.48 1.47 -19.99
CA LEU A 44 2.45 1.36 -18.53
C LEU A 44 1.82 2.58 -17.86
N LYS A 45 2.16 3.79 -18.31
CA LYS A 45 1.64 5.02 -17.73
C LYS A 45 0.12 5.10 -17.88
N GLU A 46 -0.38 4.79 -19.07
CA GLU A 46 -1.81 4.77 -19.35
C GLU A 46 -2.53 3.70 -18.50
N LEU A 47 -2.01 2.47 -18.50
CA LEU A 47 -2.54 1.38 -17.70
C LEU A 47 -2.59 1.73 -16.21
N LYS A 48 -1.56 2.41 -15.69
CA LYS A 48 -1.50 2.85 -14.29
C LYS A 48 -2.55 3.92 -13.96
N GLN A 49 -2.93 4.76 -14.92
CA GLN A 49 -3.95 5.78 -14.73
C GLN A 49 -5.36 5.18 -14.75
N VAL A 50 -5.59 4.20 -15.61
CA VAL A 50 -6.96 3.69 -15.88
C VAL A 50 -7.31 2.39 -15.14
N THR A 51 -6.33 1.64 -14.60
CA THR A 51 -6.57 0.31 -13.99
C THR A 51 -5.87 0.09 -12.66
N THR A 52 -6.40 -0.83 -11.83
CA THR A 52 -5.81 -1.26 -10.55
C THR A 52 -4.85 -2.44 -10.72
N LEU A 53 -3.83 -2.32 -11.57
CA LEU A 53 -2.85 -3.37 -11.76
C LEU A 53 -1.98 -3.59 -10.52
N LYS A 54 -1.80 -4.86 -10.13
CA LYS A 54 -1.02 -5.22 -8.94
C LYS A 54 0.45 -5.43 -9.26
N TYR A 55 0.75 -6.02 -10.41
CA TYR A 55 2.12 -6.37 -10.81
C TYR A 55 2.43 -5.91 -12.24
N VAL A 56 3.70 -5.64 -12.48
CA VAL A 56 4.27 -5.30 -13.77
C VAL A 56 5.49 -6.18 -14.00
N ALA A 57 5.49 -6.91 -15.11
CA ALA A 57 6.66 -7.57 -15.64
C ALA A 57 7.19 -6.74 -16.81
N ARG A 58 8.52 -6.69 -16.97
CA ARG A 58 9.17 -5.99 -18.06
C ARG A 58 10.03 -6.96 -18.85
N ALA A 59 9.97 -6.89 -20.16
CA ALA A 59 10.95 -7.54 -21.01
C ALA A 59 12.35 -6.93 -20.79
N PRO A 60 13.43 -7.69 -21.05
CA PRO A 60 14.79 -7.16 -21.10
C PRO A 60 14.89 -5.91 -22.01
N ARG A 61 15.80 -5.00 -21.67
CA ARG A 61 16.00 -3.75 -22.42
C ARG A 61 16.19 -4.01 -23.91
N GLY A 62 15.42 -3.30 -24.74
CA GLY A 62 15.51 -3.39 -26.20
C GLY A 62 14.98 -4.71 -26.80
N LYS A 63 14.26 -5.53 -26.01
CA LYS A 63 13.52 -6.68 -26.52
C LYS A 63 12.02 -6.47 -26.37
N GLU A 64 11.29 -6.95 -27.37
CA GLU A 64 9.84 -7.04 -27.37
C GLU A 64 9.40 -8.34 -26.68
N VAL A 65 8.22 -8.35 -26.08
CA VAL A 65 7.65 -9.51 -25.39
C VAL A 65 7.42 -10.68 -26.36
N GLU A 66 7.17 -10.37 -27.63
CA GLU A 66 6.93 -11.37 -28.69
C GLU A 66 8.20 -12.16 -29.05
N ASP A 67 9.37 -11.52 -28.93
CA ASP A 67 10.68 -12.10 -29.24
C ASP A 67 11.31 -12.89 -28.08
N LEU A 68 10.66 -12.94 -26.92
CA LEU A 68 11.21 -13.62 -25.75
C LEU A 68 11.09 -15.15 -25.86
N THR A 69 12.16 -15.82 -25.47
CA THR A 69 12.14 -17.26 -25.27
C THR A 69 11.34 -17.64 -24.02
N PHE A 70 10.89 -18.90 -23.95
CA PHE A 70 10.16 -19.44 -22.80
C PHE A 70 10.83 -19.13 -21.45
N LYS A 71 12.15 -19.35 -21.38
CA LYS A 71 12.96 -19.11 -20.17
C LYS A 71 12.99 -17.63 -19.78
N GLU A 72 12.99 -16.72 -20.75
CA GLU A 72 12.99 -15.28 -20.51
C GLU A 72 11.63 -14.78 -20.03
N ILE A 73 10.54 -15.30 -20.59
CA ILE A 73 9.17 -15.00 -20.15
C ILE A 73 8.96 -15.46 -18.71
N GLU A 74 9.35 -16.70 -18.40
CA GLU A 74 9.22 -17.26 -17.05
C GLU A 74 10.05 -16.47 -16.04
N LYS A 75 11.28 -16.09 -16.42
CA LYS A 75 12.14 -15.25 -15.59
C LYS A 75 11.51 -13.88 -15.34
N ALA A 76 11.01 -13.21 -16.38
CA ALA A 76 10.38 -11.89 -16.28
C ALA A 76 9.13 -11.91 -15.38
N LEU A 77 8.30 -12.95 -15.49
CA LEU A 77 7.11 -13.13 -14.64
C LEU A 77 7.46 -13.46 -13.19
N LYS A 78 8.50 -14.27 -12.94
CA LYS A 78 9.00 -14.52 -11.57
C LYS A 78 9.57 -13.26 -10.94
N THR A 79 10.17 -12.37 -11.74
CA THR A 79 10.71 -11.08 -11.29
C THR A 79 9.70 -9.93 -11.40
N ARG A 80 8.40 -10.21 -11.56
CA ARG A 80 7.36 -9.17 -11.64
C ARG A 80 7.42 -8.26 -10.41
N VAL A 81 7.34 -6.96 -10.65
CA VAL A 81 7.46 -5.91 -9.65
C VAL A 81 6.08 -5.32 -9.39
N PRO A 82 5.67 -5.07 -8.13
CA PRO A 82 4.40 -4.41 -7.87
C PRO A 82 4.43 -2.97 -8.42
N ILE A 83 3.30 -2.48 -8.93
CA ILE A 83 3.23 -1.18 -9.65
C ILE A 83 3.67 0.03 -8.80
N GLU A 84 3.56 -0.11 -7.48
CA GLU A 84 4.02 0.86 -6.47
C GLU A 84 5.56 1.02 -6.48
N ASN A 85 6.28 -0.02 -6.89
CA ASN A 85 7.74 -0.04 -6.98
C ASN A 85 8.27 0.26 -8.38
N VAL A 86 7.39 0.48 -9.37
CA VAL A 86 7.80 0.87 -10.72
C VAL A 86 8.06 2.38 -10.76
N ALA A 87 9.19 2.76 -10.16
CA ALA A 87 9.80 4.06 -10.39
C ALA A 87 10.40 4.04 -11.80
N VAL A 88 9.81 4.84 -12.68
CA VAL A 88 10.31 5.14 -14.02
C VAL A 88 11.82 5.45 -13.90
N PRO A 89 12.69 4.78 -14.67
CA PRO A 89 14.13 5.01 -14.57
C PRO A 89 14.44 6.40 -15.13
N LYS A 90 14.56 7.40 -14.25
CA LYS A 90 15.36 8.59 -14.56
C LYS A 90 16.78 8.09 -14.82
N GLN A 91 17.28 8.44 -16.00
CA GLN A 91 18.57 8.04 -16.55
C GLN A 91 19.69 8.24 -15.51
N LYS A 92 20.57 7.24 -15.37
CA LYS A 92 21.85 7.40 -14.66
C LYS A 92 22.76 8.32 -15.49
N PRO A 93 23.74 8.99 -14.85
CA PRO A 93 25.07 8.39 -14.97
C PRO A 93 25.78 8.24 -13.61
N VAL A 94 26.48 7.10 -13.51
CA VAL A 94 27.65 6.72 -12.67
C VAL A 94 27.81 7.39 -11.29
N THR A 95 27.87 6.67 -10.17
CA THR A 95 28.98 5.77 -9.79
C THR A 95 28.56 4.73 -8.74
N LYS A 96 29.23 3.57 -8.79
CA LYS A 96 29.24 2.46 -7.81
C LYS A 96 30.07 2.86 -6.56
N PRO A 97 30.02 2.16 -5.39
CA PRO A 97 29.90 0.71 -5.27
C PRO A 97 28.89 0.16 -4.24
N ALA A 98 28.70 -1.15 -4.33
CA ALA A 98 27.73 -1.99 -3.64
C ALA A 98 27.90 -2.02 -2.10
N PRO A 99 26.91 -2.56 -1.36
CA PRO A 99 26.95 -4.00 -1.10
C PRO A 99 25.58 -4.72 -1.24
N ALA A 100 25.66 -6.02 -1.52
CA ALA A 100 24.58 -7.01 -1.35
C ALA A 100 24.41 -7.35 0.16
N PRO A 101 23.61 -8.35 0.62
CA PRO A 101 22.31 -8.92 0.20
C PRO A 101 21.33 -9.15 1.41
N VAL A 102 20.04 -8.79 1.38
CA VAL A 102 19.07 -9.28 2.42
C VAL A 102 17.62 -9.22 1.89
N LYS A 103 16.96 -10.36 1.57
CA LYS A 103 16.12 -11.23 2.42
C LYS A 103 15.06 -10.52 3.28
N LYS A 104 13.79 -10.87 2.98
CA LYS A 104 12.61 -10.96 3.87
C LYS A 104 12.04 -9.65 4.43
N LYS A 105 10.70 -9.64 4.48
CA LYS A 105 9.82 -8.86 5.37
C LYS A 105 10.59 -8.23 6.54
N GLU A 106 10.59 -6.90 6.64
CA GLU A 106 10.43 -6.17 7.91
C GLU A 106 10.66 -4.67 7.70
N ARG A 107 9.73 -3.88 8.26
CA ARG A 107 9.99 -2.56 8.83
C ARG A 107 10.48 -1.52 7.82
N ARG A 108 9.56 -1.05 6.97
CA ARG A 108 9.51 0.41 6.75
C ARG A 108 9.36 0.97 8.16
N LYS A 109 10.45 1.46 8.75
CA LYS A 109 10.38 2.34 9.93
C LYS A 109 9.48 3.48 9.49
N LYS A 110 8.18 3.32 9.75
CA LYS A 110 7.23 4.42 9.78
C LYS A 110 7.93 5.39 10.73
N LEU A 111 8.19 6.63 10.29
CA LEU A 111 8.45 7.70 11.25
C LEU A 111 7.16 7.83 12.03
N VAL A 112 7.00 6.97 13.03
CA VAL A 112 6.00 7.14 14.06
C VAL A 112 6.69 8.07 15.04
N PRO A 113 6.20 9.31 15.21
CA PRO A 113 6.66 10.21 16.26
C PRO A 113 6.84 9.43 17.56
N LYS A 114 8.00 9.59 18.22
CA LYS A 114 8.36 8.84 19.44
C LYS A 114 7.25 8.86 20.48
N GLN A 115 6.52 9.97 20.53
CA GLN A 115 5.35 10.20 21.38
C GLN A 115 4.24 9.16 21.20
N ILE A 116 3.92 8.73 19.97
CA ILE A 116 2.91 7.68 19.74
C ILE A 116 3.42 6.33 20.25
N VAL A 117 4.72 6.05 20.12
CA VAL A 117 5.33 4.81 20.62
C VAL A 117 5.29 4.78 22.14
N GLU A 118 5.60 5.91 22.80
CA GLU A 118 5.51 6.05 24.26
C GLU A 118 4.08 5.89 24.75
N VAL A 119 3.14 6.63 24.16
CA VAL A 119 1.70 6.53 24.50
C VAL A 119 1.15 5.12 24.28
N SER A 120 1.57 4.43 23.20
CA SER A 120 1.15 3.05 22.96
C SER A 120 1.64 2.05 24.02
N LYS A 121 2.78 2.33 24.66
CA LYS A 121 3.33 1.50 25.75
C LYS A 121 2.62 1.79 27.07
N GLU A 122 2.34 3.05 27.35
CA GLU A 122 1.62 3.46 28.57
C GLU A 122 0.17 2.98 28.57
N LEU A 123 -0.46 2.93 27.40
CA LEU A 123 -1.87 2.56 27.29
C LEU A 123 -2.09 1.04 27.38
N GLY A 124 -1.08 0.21 27.12
CA GLY A 124 -1.22 -1.25 27.11
C GLY A 124 -1.69 -1.81 28.45
N GLY A 125 -2.93 -2.30 28.50
CA GLY A 125 -3.56 -2.86 29.71
C GLY A 125 -4.37 -1.87 30.54
N THR A 126 -4.50 -0.61 30.09
CA THR A 126 -5.25 0.44 30.82
C THR A 126 -6.67 0.64 30.31
N LEU A 127 -7.01 0.14 29.11
CA LEU A 127 -8.30 0.40 28.43
C LEU A 127 -8.60 1.90 28.25
N GLU A 128 -7.56 2.71 28.12
CA GLU A 128 -7.64 4.15 27.88
C GLU A 128 -7.29 4.50 26.42
N ALA A 129 -7.69 5.69 26.03
CA ALA A 129 -7.51 6.29 24.72
C ALA A 129 -6.89 7.68 24.87
N VAL A 130 -5.95 8.00 23.98
CA VAL A 130 -5.31 9.30 23.86
C VAL A 130 -5.55 9.83 22.45
N LEU A 131 -6.00 11.07 22.40
CA LEU A 131 -6.26 11.82 21.19
C LEU A 131 -5.09 12.79 20.96
N LEU A 132 -4.56 12.78 19.74
CA LEU A 132 -3.41 13.59 19.34
C LEU A 132 -3.81 14.50 18.17
N ASP A 133 -3.29 15.72 18.20
CA ASP A 133 -3.42 16.68 17.10
C ASP A 133 -2.35 16.45 16.00
N LYS A 134 -2.33 17.34 15.00
CA LYS A 134 -1.36 17.30 13.89
C LYS A 134 0.09 17.50 14.33
N GLU A 135 0.31 18.12 15.48
CA GLU A 135 1.63 18.35 16.07
C GLU A 135 2.07 17.19 16.98
N MET A 136 1.27 16.11 17.03
CA MET A 136 1.49 14.92 17.87
C MET A 136 1.44 15.22 19.36
N LYS A 137 0.75 16.30 19.73
CA LYS A 137 0.54 16.70 21.11
C LYS A 137 -0.73 16.04 21.65
N GLN A 138 -0.68 15.62 22.91
CA GLN A 138 -1.83 15.07 23.61
C GLN A 138 -2.88 16.16 23.80
N VAL A 139 -4.03 15.97 23.15
CA VAL A 139 -5.20 16.85 23.28
C VAL A 139 -6.03 16.39 24.48
N GLU A 140 -6.30 15.09 24.55
CA GLU A 140 -7.16 14.53 25.60
C GLU A 140 -6.85 13.05 25.85
N ARG A 141 -7.02 12.60 27.10
CA ARG A 141 -6.95 11.20 27.54
C ARG A 141 -8.26 10.82 28.20
N LEU A 142 -8.84 9.68 27.81
CA LEU A 142 -10.14 9.22 28.28
C LEU A 142 -10.29 7.70 28.19
N PRO A 143 -11.21 7.06 28.92
CA PRO A 143 -11.47 5.63 28.77
C PRO A 143 -12.01 5.29 27.38
N VAL A 144 -11.66 4.11 26.85
CA VAL A 144 -12.07 3.63 25.51
C VAL A 144 -13.60 3.61 25.34
N ARG A 145 -14.34 3.40 26.43
CA ARG A 145 -15.82 3.41 26.43
C ARG A 145 -16.40 4.76 25.97
N GLU A 146 -15.74 5.86 26.33
CA GLU A 146 -16.18 7.22 26.03
C GLU A 146 -15.60 7.75 24.71
N LEU A 147 -14.63 7.03 24.13
CA LEU A 147 -13.93 7.41 22.90
C LEU A 147 -14.90 7.70 21.75
N ALA A 148 -15.90 6.84 21.54
CA ALA A 148 -16.83 6.99 20.44
C ALA A 148 -17.69 8.27 20.55
N GLU A 149 -17.99 8.74 21.76
CA GLU A 149 -18.77 9.96 21.97
C GLU A 149 -17.91 11.21 21.90
N LYS A 150 -16.72 11.18 22.48
CA LYS A 150 -15.76 12.29 22.46
C LYS A 150 -15.18 12.54 21.07
N LEU A 151 -14.89 11.49 20.31
CA LEU A 151 -14.44 11.60 18.92
C LEU A 151 -15.48 12.28 18.02
N LYS A 152 -16.78 12.17 18.36
CA LYS A 152 -17.84 12.91 17.65
C LYS A 152 -17.88 14.39 18.02
N LYS A 153 -17.46 14.79 19.22
CA LYS A 153 -17.53 16.18 19.69
C LYS A 153 -16.33 17.02 19.27
N LEU A 154 -15.16 16.40 19.15
CA LEU A 154 -13.90 17.06 18.82
C LEU A 154 -13.62 17.02 17.32
N THR A 155 -13.09 18.11 16.76
CA THR A 155 -12.93 18.29 15.31
C THR A 155 -11.49 18.44 14.81
N ASP A 156 -10.50 18.45 15.71
CA ASP A 156 -9.09 18.75 15.36
C ASP A 156 -8.12 17.64 15.78
N ILE A 157 -8.54 16.39 15.60
CA ILE A 157 -7.76 15.20 15.97
C ILE A 157 -7.18 14.58 14.70
N ASP A 158 -5.87 14.41 14.67
CA ASP A 158 -5.16 13.78 13.56
C ASP A 158 -4.89 12.29 13.82
N THR A 159 -4.55 11.96 15.07
CA THR A 159 -4.15 10.61 15.48
C THR A 159 -4.90 10.19 16.73
N VAL A 160 -5.40 8.96 16.74
CA VAL A 160 -6.11 8.35 17.86
C VAL A 160 -5.37 7.09 18.28
N VAL A 161 -4.99 6.98 19.55
CA VAL A 161 -4.29 5.82 20.11
C VAL A 161 -5.11 5.26 21.25
N PHE A 162 -5.51 3.99 21.22
CA PHE A 162 -6.32 3.44 22.31
C PHE A 162 -6.10 1.95 22.56
N ASP A 163 -6.20 1.55 23.82
CA ASP A 163 -6.03 0.16 24.23
C ASP A 163 -7.33 -0.62 24.08
N GLY A 164 -7.61 -1.04 22.86
CA GLY A 164 -8.82 -1.80 22.56
C GLY A 164 -8.82 -2.44 21.18
N VAL A 165 -10.00 -2.91 20.77
CA VAL A 165 -10.23 -3.49 19.46
C VAL A 165 -10.76 -2.42 18.52
N ILE A 166 -10.11 -2.24 17.37
CA ILE A 166 -10.64 -1.41 16.30
C ILE A 166 -11.85 -2.11 15.69
N THR A 167 -13.00 -1.42 15.75
CA THR A 167 -14.28 -1.85 15.17
C THR A 167 -14.62 -0.97 13.97
N GLN A 168 -15.47 -1.48 13.06
CA GLN A 168 -15.94 -0.72 11.90
C GLN A 168 -16.59 0.61 12.32
N ARG A 169 -17.37 0.63 13.41
CA ARG A 169 -18.00 1.85 13.95
C ARG A 169 -16.97 2.93 14.32
N LEU A 170 -15.84 2.57 14.93
CA LEU A 170 -14.78 3.52 15.27
C LEU A 170 -14.06 4.03 14.02
N VAL A 171 -13.85 3.14 13.04
CA VAL A 171 -13.28 3.49 11.74
C VAL A 171 -14.14 4.50 11.00
N ASP A 172 -15.46 4.31 10.99
CA ASP A 172 -16.39 5.21 10.32
C ASP A 172 -16.41 6.59 10.99
N ILE A 173 -16.46 6.66 12.32
CA ILE A 173 -16.42 7.94 13.07
C ILE A 173 -15.07 8.65 12.85
N ALA A 174 -13.96 7.90 12.86
CA ALA A 174 -12.63 8.46 12.60
C ALA A 174 -12.49 8.99 11.17
N ALA A 175 -13.06 8.30 10.18
CA ALA A 175 -13.08 8.73 8.79
C ALA A 175 -13.92 10.00 8.58
N GLU A 176 -15.08 10.11 9.23
CA GLU A 176 -15.92 11.31 9.21
C GLU A 176 -15.22 12.54 9.79
N ARG A 177 -14.33 12.33 10.77
CA ARG A 177 -13.59 13.39 11.47
C ARG A 177 -12.23 13.71 10.85
N ASN A 178 -11.90 13.15 9.68
CA ASN A 178 -10.60 13.30 9.00
C ASN A 178 -9.39 12.90 9.86
N VAL A 179 -9.53 11.88 10.71
CA VAL A 179 -8.40 11.28 11.41
C VAL A 179 -7.51 10.58 10.37
N ASN A 180 -6.20 10.81 10.43
CA ASN A 180 -5.23 10.19 9.53
C ASN A 180 -4.70 8.86 10.07
N TYR A 181 -4.61 8.74 11.40
CA TYR A 181 -4.03 7.57 12.06
C TYR A 181 -4.93 7.04 13.17
N LEU A 182 -5.23 5.75 13.11
CA LEU A 182 -5.94 5.03 14.17
C LEU A 182 -5.07 3.88 14.65
N VAL A 183 -4.66 3.96 15.90
CA VAL A 183 -3.75 3.01 16.53
C VAL A 183 -4.49 2.30 17.65
N ALA A 184 -4.44 0.98 17.69
CA ALA A 184 -4.96 0.25 18.85
C ALA A 184 -4.18 -1.01 19.20
N ALA A 185 -4.56 -1.65 20.30
CA ALA A 185 -4.01 -2.95 20.69
C ALA A 185 -4.28 -4.03 19.64
N ARG A 186 -5.51 -4.09 19.10
CA ARG A 186 -5.92 -5.12 18.14
C ARG A 186 -6.79 -4.57 17.02
N VAL A 187 -6.65 -5.17 15.85
CA VAL A 187 -7.52 -4.97 14.68
C VAL A 187 -8.49 -6.14 14.57
N SER A 188 -9.77 -5.85 14.34
CA SER A 188 -10.75 -6.90 13.99
C SER A 188 -10.49 -7.45 12.58
N ALA A 189 -10.67 -8.77 12.39
CA ALA A 189 -10.30 -9.50 11.17
C ALA A 189 -11.08 -9.11 9.91
N ALA A 190 -12.19 -8.37 10.04
CA ALA A 190 -13.05 -7.98 8.95
C ALA A 190 -13.31 -6.46 8.97
N MET A 191 -12.33 -5.67 8.53
CA MET A 191 -12.45 -4.21 8.46
C MET A 191 -12.21 -3.69 7.05
N LYS A 192 -13.06 -2.77 6.62
CA LYS A 192 -12.84 -2.00 5.39
C LYS A 192 -11.97 -0.80 5.72
N GLN A 193 -10.77 -0.75 5.16
CA GLN A 193 -9.86 0.36 5.38
C GLN A 193 -10.26 1.56 4.50
N PRO A 194 -10.62 2.72 5.09
CA PRO A 194 -10.86 3.94 4.32
C PRO A 194 -9.56 4.41 3.66
N LEU A 195 -9.64 4.95 2.44
CA LEU A 195 -8.46 5.44 1.69
C LEU A 195 -7.65 6.52 2.44
N LYS A 196 -8.30 7.27 3.34
CA LYS A 196 -7.69 8.36 4.11
C LYS A 196 -7.24 7.97 5.52
N LEU A 197 -7.68 6.83 6.05
CA LEU A 197 -7.42 6.43 7.43
C LEU A 197 -6.42 5.28 7.48
N LYS A 198 -5.33 5.48 8.23
CA LYS A 198 -4.30 4.47 8.43
C LYS A 198 -4.48 3.75 9.76
N LEU A 199 -4.88 2.49 9.68
CA LEU A 199 -4.99 1.61 10.83
C LEU A 199 -3.61 1.04 11.19
N MET A 200 -3.26 1.03 12.47
CA MET A 200 -2.04 0.41 12.99
C MET A 200 -2.33 -0.29 14.31
N THR A 201 -1.54 -1.31 14.62
CA THR A 201 -1.57 -1.96 15.93
C THR A 201 -0.38 -1.57 16.79
N PHE A 202 -0.47 -1.76 18.11
CA PHE A 202 0.68 -1.61 19.01
C PHE A 202 1.84 -2.51 18.60
N GLU A 203 1.55 -3.75 18.17
CA GLU A 203 2.56 -4.67 17.64
C GLU A 203 3.30 -4.10 16.43
N GLU A 204 2.61 -3.40 15.52
CA GLU A 204 3.23 -2.78 14.35
C GLU A 204 4.07 -1.54 14.67
N ILE A 205 3.76 -0.84 15.75
CA ILE A 205 4.41 0.42 16.14
C ILE A 205 5.61 0.16 17.06
N GLN A 206 5.53 -0.87 17.90
CA GLN A 206 6.63 -1.30 18.77
C GLN A 206 7.63 -2.20 18.04
N SER A 207 7.22 -2.79 16.91
CA SER A 207 8.10 -3.44 15.93
C SER A 207 8.66 -2.42 14.94
#